data_AF-A0A422HIZ6-F1
#
_entry.id   AF-A0A422HIZ6-F1
#
_cell.length_a   1.000
_cell.length_b   1.000
_cell.length_c   1.000
_cell.angle_alpha   90.00
_cell.angle_beta   90.00
_cell.angle_gamma   90.00
#
_symmetry.space_group_name_H-M   'P 1'
#
loop_
_entity.id
_entity.type
_entity.pdbx_description
1 polymer ?
#
loop_
_entity_poly.entity_id
_entity_poly.type
_entity_poly.pdbx_seq_one_letter_code
_entity_poly.pdbx_strand_id
1 'polypeptide(L)'
;MTDQKYTERIARKTALECSEAERVIELFVVGLIGELLRHGVACIRGIGCFELRHVAARRHSGQLMPPSKRIVFMTRPVSGFRCAELLQQVAGVSRDTARTCIRELAASFRSASSAREEFRLDGLGSFILRDGRYRFEPDHALEELFNQGYAHLPPVDVG
;
A
#
# COMPACT_ATOMS: atom_id res chain seq x y z
N MET A 1 11.07 -9.73 -11.19
CA MET A 1 12.29 -9.62 -10.35
C MET A 1 12.52 -8.16 -9.97
N THR A 2 11.55 -7.54 -9.27
CA THR A 2 11.61 -6.12 -8.90
C THR A 2 11.62 -5.93 -7.39
N ASP A 3 11.17 -6.95 -6.62
CA ASP A 3 11.06 -6.93 -5.16
C ASP A 3 12.39 -6.79 -4.42
N GLN A 4 13.51 -7.27 -4.98
CA GLN A 4 14.80 -7.26 -4.26
C GLN A 4 15.50 -5.89 -4.21
N LYS A 5 15.21 -4.97 -5.14
CA LYS A 5 16.07 -3.77 -5.33
C LYS A 5 15.98 -2.75 -4.19
N TYR A 6 14.80 -2.53 -3.60
CA TYR A 6 14.64 -1.55 -2.52
C TYR A 6 15.02 -2.14 -1.16
N THR A 7 14.75 -3.43 -0.93
CA THR A 7 15.13 -4.15 0.30
C THR A 7 16.64 -4.18 0.47
N GLU A 8 17.39 -4.52 -0.58
CA GLU A 8 18.86 -4.45 -0.56
C GLU A 8 19.38 -3.04 -0.25
N ARG A 9 18.72 -2.02 -0.82
CA ARG A 9 19.10 -0.62 -0.59
C ARG A 9 18.85 -0.21 0.86
N ILE A 10 17.74 -0.64 1.45
CA ILE A 10 17.40 -0.42 2.85
C ILE A 10 18.40 -1.15 3.74
N ALA A 11 18.67 -2.43 3.51
CA ALA A 11 19.65 -3.24 4.24
C ALA A 11 21.02 -2.53 4.29
N ARG A 12 21.57 -2.16 3.13
CA ARG A 12 22.84 -1.43 3.03
C ARG A 12 22.87 -0.10 3.80
N LYS A 13 21.75 0.63 3.85
CA LYS A 13 21.67 1.95 4.50
C LYS A 13 21.35 1.89 5.98
N THR A 14 20.86 0.77 6.47
CA THR A 14 20.43 0.57 7.86
C THR A 14 21.33 -0.38 8.64
N ALA A 15 22.31 -1.01 7.98
CA ALA A 15 23.12 -2.09 8.53
C ALA A 15 22.29 -3.29 9.02
N LEU A 16 21.09 -3.47 8.46
CA LEU A 16 20.28 -4.67 8.64
C LEU A 16 20.70 -5.71 7.61
N GLU A 17 20.52 -6.98 7.95
CA GLU A 17 20.54 -8.06 6.97
C GLU A 17 19.36 -7.91 5.99
N CYS A 18 19.49 -8.43 4.76
CA CYS A 18 18.42 -8.32 3.76
C CYS A 18 17.10 -8.92 4.25
N SER A 19 17.14 -10.06 4.95
CA SER A 19 15.95 -10.71 5.52
C SER A 19 15.32 -9.89 6.65
N GLU A 20 16.11 -9.19 7.46
CA GLU A 20 15.59 -8.25 8.45
C GLU A 20 14.95 -7.02 7.80
N ALA A 21 15.59 -6.47 6.76
CA ALA A 21 15.03 -5.35 6.01
C ALA A 21 13.69 -5.72 5.35
N GLU A 22 13.59 -6.92 4.79
CA GLU A 22 12.35 -7.47 4.23
C GLU A 22 11.26 -7.56 5.30
N ARG A 23 11.54 -8.23 6.41
CA ARG A 23 10.62 -8.37 7.54
C ARG A 23 10.18 -7.02 8.12
N VAL A 24 11.08 -6.04 8.20
CA VAL A 24 10.75 -4.68 8.65
C VAL A 24 9.76 -4.01 7.70
N ILE A 25 9.89 -4.22 6.39
CA ILE A 25 8.96 -3.67 5.39
C ILE A 25 7.62 -4.42 5.40
N GLU A 26 7.61 -5.74 5.54
CA GLU A 26 6.38 -6.51 5.72
C GLU A 26 5.59 -6.01 6.94
N LEU A 27 6.25 -5.86 8.09
CA LEU A 27 5.62 -5.32 9.30
C LEU A 27 5.13 -3.89 9.11
N PHE A 28 5.86 -3.07 8.35
CA PHE A 28 5.40 -1.73 7.97
C PHE A 28 4.10 -1.77 7.18
N VAL A 29 4.03 -2.64 6.16
CA VAL A 29 2.84 -2.82 5.33
C VAL A 29 1.65 -3.27 6.17
N VAL A 30 1.84 -4.25 7.07
CA VAL A 30 0.81 -4.68 8.02
C VAL A 30 0.33 -3.51 8.87
N GLY A 31 1.26 -2.68 9.38
CA GLY A 31 0.93 -1.46 10.13
C GLY A 31 0.08 -0.48 9.31
N LEU A 32 0.43 -0.26 8.04
CA LEU A 32 -0.31 0.62 7.13
C LEU A 32 -1.72 0.11 6.83
N ILE A 33 -1.87 -1.21 6.64
CA ILE A 33 -3.19 -1.85 6.47
C ILE A 33 -4.04 -1.64 7.73
N GLY A 34 -3.44 -1.77 8.92
CA GLY A 34 -4.10 -1.48 10.18
C GLY A 34 -4.57 -0.02 10.30
N GLU A 35 -3.78 0.94 9.80
CA GLU A 35 -4.19 2.36 9.73
C GLU A 35 -5.33 2.57 8.72
N LEU A 36 -5.28 1.92 7.54
CA LEU A 36 -6.37 1.96 6.56
C LEU A 36 -7.68 1.42 7.13
N LEU A 37 -7.63 0.31 7.88
CA LEU A 37 -8.82 -0.27 8.51
C LEU A 37 -9.41 0.63 9.59
N ARG A 38 -8.56 1.25 10.43
CA ARG A 38 -9.01 2.08 11.55
C ARG A 38 -9.47 3.47 11.14
N HIS A 39 -8.77 4.09 10.20
CA HIS A 39 -8.93 5.51 9.88
C HIS A 39 -9.45 5.75 8.46
N GLY A 40 -9.55 4.70 7.63
CA GLY A 40 -9.92 4.83 6.22
C GLY A 40 -8.83 5.47 5.35
N VAL A 41 -7.70 5.85 5.93
CA VAL A 41 -6.60 6.51 5.23
C VAL A 41 -5.26 6.13 5.84
N ALA A 42 -4.26 5.86 4.99
CA ALA A 42 -2.87 5.77 5.39
C ALA A 42 -2.00 6.51 4.38
N CYS A 43 -0.99 7.24 4.84
CA CYS A 43 -0.13 8.02 3.96
C CYS A 43 1.33 7.62 4.14
N ILE A 44 2.07 7.52 3.05
CA ILE A 44 3.51 7.30 3.09
C ILE A 44 4.19 8.56 2.57
N ARG A 45 4.93 9.24 3.45
CA ARG A 45 5.64 10.47 3.09
C ARG A 45 6.61 10.21 1.94
N GLY A 46 6.47 10.98 0.87
CA GLY A 46 7.30 10.86 -0.34
C GLY A 46 6.83 9.82 -1.35
N ILE A 47 5.67 9.19 -1.10
CA ILE A 47 4.95 8.30 -2.05
C ILE A 47 3.56 8.89 -2.32
N GLY A 48 2.69 8.95 -1.30
CA GLY A 48 1.32 9.45 -1.43
C GLY A 48 0.41 8.93 -0.32
N CYS A 49 -0.90 8.99 -0.54
CA CYS A 49 -1.91 8.47 0.38
C CYS A 49 -2.77 7.40 -0.26
N PHE A 50 -3.12 6.41 0.54
CA PHE A 50 -4.11 5.38 0.25
C PHE A 50 -5.37 5.72 1.06
N GLU A 51 -6.52 5.65 0.43
CA GLU A 51 -7.82 5.89 1.06
C GLU A 51 -8.74 4.73 0.75
N LEU A 52 -9.39 4.21 1.79
CA LEU A 52 -10.39 3.17 1.68
C LEU A 52 -11.74 3.83 1.44
N ARG A 53 -12.23 3.78 0.20
CA ARG A 53 -13.51 4.37 -0.20
C ARG A 53 -14.61 3.34 -0.25
N HIS A 54 -15.78 3.71 0.25
CA HIS A 54 -17.01 2.98 0.03
C HIS A 54 -17.53 3.23 -1.39
N VAL A 55 -17.84 2.16 -2.10
CA VAL A 55 -18.49 2.16 -3.41
C VAL A 55 -19.88 1.60 -3.17
N ALA A 56 -20.89 2.42 -3.45
CA ALA A 56 -22.28 1.99 -3.33
C ALA A 56 -22.60 0.85 -4.30
N ALA A 57 -23.65 0.09 -3.97
CA ALA A 57 -24.21 -0.89 -4.89
C ALA A 57 -24.50 -0.22 -6.24
N ARG A 58 -24.16 -0.91 -7.34
CA ARG A 58 -24.27 -0.32 -8.67
C ARG A 58 -24.74 -1.35 -9.68
N ARG A 59 -25.52 -0.89 -10.66
CA ARG A 59 -25.90 -1.72 -11.80
C ARG A 59 -24.69 -1.91 -12.72
N HIS A 60 -24.43 -3.15 -13.10
CA HIS A 60 -23.42 -3.53 -14.06
C HIS A 60 -23.94 -4.72 -14.87
N SER A 61 -24.06 -4.56 -16.19
CA SER A 61 -24.47 -5.63 -17.09
C SER A 61 -25.78 -6.35 -16.70
N GLY A 62 -26.81 -5.61 -16.26
CA GLY A 62 -28.10 -6.17 -15.83
C GLY A 62 -28.12 -6.71 -14.39
N GLN A 63 -27.00 -6.63 -13.68
CA GLN A 63 -26.89 -7.09 -12.29
C GLN A 63 -26.66 -5.92 -11.34
N LEU A 64 -27.24 -5.98 -10.15
CA LEU A 64 -26.95 -5.11 -9.04
C LEU A 64 -25.76 -5.70 -8.29
N MET A 65 -24.59 -5.10 -8.48
CA MET A 65 -23.40 -5.44 -7.73
C MET A 65 -23.55 -4.96 -6.29
N PRO A 66 -23.16 -5.74 -5.28
CA PRO A 66 -23.19 -5.32 -3.89
C PRO A 66 -22.29 -4.10 -3.65
N PRO A 67 -22.51 -3.36 -2.55
CA PRO A 67 -21.56 -2.36 -2.13
C PRO A 67 -20.19 -3.01 -1.88
N SER A 68 -19.14 -2.23 -2.03
CA SER A 68 -17.75 -2.68 -1.85
C SER A 68 -16.90 -1.56 -1.27
N LYS A 69 -15.73 -1.92 -0.75
CA LYS A 69 -14.66 -0.98 -0.45
C LYS A 69 -13.55 -1.12 -1.48
N ARG A 70 -12.97 0.01 -1.86
CA ARG A 70 -11.83 0.07 -2.79
C ARG A 70 -10.75 0.98 -2.24
N ILE A 71 -9.50 0.61 -2.49
CA ILE A 71 -8.36 1.46 -2.19
C ILE A 71 -8.15 2.43 -3.34
N VAL A 72 -8.07 3.71 -3.02
CA VAL A 72 -7.73 4.77 -3.97
C VAL A 72 -6.41 5.39 -3.57
N PHE A 73 -5.49 5.48 -4.53
CA PHE A 73 -4.23 6.18 -4.35
C PHE A 73 -4.37 7.65 -4.76
N MET A 74 -3.80 8.55 -3.95
CA MET A 74 -3.79 9.98 -4.17
C MET A 74 -2.38 10.55 -3.99
N THR A 75 -1.93 11.31 -4.98
CA THR A 75 -0.69 12.09 -4.92
C THR A 75 -0.95 13.44 -4.24
N ARG A 76 -1.32 13.42 -2.97
CA ARG A 76 -1.45 14.66 -2.17
C ARG A 76 -0.22 14.88 -1.29
N PRO A 77 0.17 16.15 -1.04
CA PRO A 77 1.22 16.45 -0.07
C PRO A 77 0.87 15.85 1.29
N VAL A 78 1.75 14.98 1.80
CA VAL A 78 1.57 14.34 3.11
C VAL A 78 2.25 15.22 4.16
N SER A 79 1.47 16.00 4.90
CA SER A 79 1.93 16.62 6.14
C SER A 79 1.50 15.76 7.34
N GLY A 80 2.37 15.62 8.34
CA GLY A 80 1.99 15.04 9.64
C GLY A 80 1.91 13.51 9.76
N PHE A 81 1.92 12.71 8.70
CA PHE A 81 1.90 11.25 8.86
C PHE A 81 3.23 10.72 9.42
N ARG A 82 3.15 10.00 10.55
CA ARG A 82 4.29 9.54 11.35
C ARG A 82 4.76 8.14 10.92
N CYS A 83 5.08 7.94 9.64
CA CYS A 83 5.48 6.61 9.11
C CYS A 83 6.62 5.97 9.91
N ALA A 84 7.60 6.79 10.32
CA ALA A 84 8.74 6.29 11.09
C ALA A 84 8.34 5.87 12.52
N GLU A 85 7.33 6.49 13.12
CA GLU A 85 6.83 6.10 14.44
C GLU A 85 5.97 4.83 14.34
N LEU A 86 5.12 4.73 13.31
CA LEU A 86 4.42 3.49 13.00
C LEU A 86 5.42 2.34 12.81
N LEU A 87 6.48 2.55 12.02
CA LEU A 87 7.50 1.54 11.77
C LEU A 87 8.26 1.13 13.04
N GLN A 88 8.63 2.09 13.90
CA GLN A 88 9.21 1.79 15.21
C GLN A 88 8.26 0.93 16.05
N GLN A 89 6.97 1.27 16.08
CA GLN A 89 5.97 0.58 16.88
C GLN A 89 5.74 -0.87 16.41
N VAL A 90 5.66 -1.09 15.09
CA VAL A 90 5.33 -2.42 14.54
C VAL A 90 6.54 -3.33 14.37
N ALA A 91 7.73 -2.76 14.13
CA ALA A 91 8.94 -3.53 13.84
C ALA A 91 10.00 -3.47 14.96
N GLY A 92 9.82 -2.65 16.00
CA GLY A 92 10.75 -2.56 17.13
C GLY A 92 12.14 -2.02 16.79
N VAL A 93 12.31 -1.42 15.60
CA VAL A 93 13.59 -0.85 15.16
C VAL A 93 13.86 0.51 15.80
N SER A 94 15.13 0.94 15.78
CA SER A 94 15.50 2.28 16.24
C SER A 94 14.83 3.39 15.42
N ARG A 95 14.71 4.59 16.01
CA ARG A 95 14.16 5.77 15.30
C ARG A 95 14.93 6.11 14.04
N ASP A 96 16.25 6.00 14.05
CA ASP A 96 17.09 6.36 12.91
C ASP A 96 17.05 5.29 11.81
N THR A 97 16.96 4.01 12.21
CA THR A 97 16.67 2.90 11.29
C THR A 97 15.32 3.13 10.61
N ALA A 98 14.25 3.37 11.37
CA ALA A 98 12.92 3.61 10.81
C ALA A 98 12.89 4.81 9.85
N ARG A 99 13.50 5.93 10.23
CA ARG A 99 13.62 7.11 9.36
C ARG A 99 14.35 6.79 8.06
N THR A 100 15.43 6.02 8.14
CA THR A 100 16.21 5.61 6.98
C THR A 100 15.42 4.67 6.08
N CYS A 101 14.72 3.67 6.64
CA CYS A 101 13.84 2.78 5.88
C CYS A 101 12.80 3.58 5.08
N ILE A 102 12.04 4.47 5.74
CA ILE A 102 11.00 5.28 5.07
C ILE A 102 11.59 6.17 3.98
N ARG A 103 12.78 6.77 4.21
CA ARG A 103 13.45 7.60 3.23
C ARG A 103 13.86 6.79 1.99
N GLU A 104 14.49 5.63 2.18
CA GLU A 104 14.95 4.79 1.07
C GLU A 104 13.78 4.12 0.34
N LEU A 105 12.69 3.79 1.03
CA LEU A 105 11.46 3.31 0.41
C LEU A 105 10.89 4.37 -0.55
N ALA A 106 10.76 5.61 -0.06
CA ALA A 106 10.27 6.72 -0.87
C ALA A 106 11.23 7.06 -2.03
N ALA A 107 12.55 6.94 -1.82
CA ALA A 107 13.53 7.12 -2.88
C ALA A 107 13.41 6.05 -3.98
N SER A 108 13.23 4.79 -3.57
CA SER A 108 13.03 3.67 -4.50
C SER A 108 11.73 3.82 -5.29
N PHE A 109 10.63 4.22 -4.65
CA PHE A 109 9.39 4.55 -5.33
C PHE A 109 9.57 5.64 -6.38
N ARG A 110 10.24 6.76 -6.03
CA ARG A 110 10.49 7.85 -6.99
C ARG A 110 11.32 7.37 -8.18
N SER A 111 12.38 6.59 -7.94
CA SER A 111 13.20 6.03 -9.01
C SER A 111 12.38 5.14 -9.94
N ALA A 112 11.59 4.21 -9.40
CA ALA A 112 10.74 3.32 -10.20
C ALA A 112 9.67 4.12 -10.98
N SER A 113 9.01 5.07 -10.33
CA SER A 113 7.98 5.92 -10.96
C SER A 113 8.54 6.76 -12.10
N SER A 114 9.72 7.37 -11.94
CA SER A 114 10.40 8.13 -13.01
C SER A 114 10.82 7.24 -14.18
N ALA A 115 11.27 6.01 -13.89
CA ALA A 115 11.62 5.02 -14.90
C ALA A 115 10.41 4.30 -15.52
N ARG A 116 9.20 4.53 -14.97
CA ARG A 116 7.96 3.78 -15.28
C ARG A 116 8.12 2.26 -15.09
N GLU A 117 8.99 1.87 -14.17
CA GLU A 117 9.16 0.48 -13.72
C GLU A 117 8.12 0.14 -12.65
N GLU A 118 7.79 -1.15 -12.50
CA GLU A 118 6.94 -1.60 -11.40
C GLU A 118 7.58 -1.28 -10.04
N PHE A 119 6.77 -0.77 -9.11
CA PHE A 119 7.12 -0.68 -7.70
C PHE A 119 6.10 -1.44 -6.86
N ARG A 120 6.53 -2.50 -6.19
CA ARG A 120 5.65 -3.38 -5.44
C ARG A 120 5.90 -3.27 -3.93
N LEU A 121 4.81 -3.31 -3.17
CA LEU A 121 4.78 -3.44 -1.72
C LEU A 121 3.91 -4.65 -1.41
N ASP A 122 4.53 -5.80 -1.19
CA ASP A 122 3.81 -7.06 -0.98
C ASP A 122 2.83 -6.97 0.19
N GLY A 123 1.60 -7.43 -0.03
CA GLY A 123 0.49 -7.33 0.91
C GLY A 123 -0.31 -6.04 0.78
N LEU A 124 0.22 -5.00 0.11
CA LEU A 124 -0.48 -3.76 -0.17
C LEU A 124 -0.92 -3.66 -1.63
N GLY A 125 0.02 -3.83 -2.56
CA GLY A 125 -0.22 -3.65 -3.99
C GLY A 125 1.02 -3.24 -4.77
N SER A 126 0.80 -2.94 -6.04
CA SER A 126 1.84 -2.54 -6.98
C SER A 126 1.50 -1.24 -7.67
N PHE A 127 2.52 -0.47 -8.03
CA PHE A 127 2.41 0.64 -8.95
C PHE A 127 2.95 0.18 -10.30
N ILE A 128 2.11 0.23 -11.32
CA ILE A 128 2.45 -0.23 -12.66
C ILE A 128 1.99 0.75 -13.74
N LEU A 129 2.64 0.70 -14.89
CA LEU A 129 2.23 1.46 -16.07
C LEU A 129 1.12 0.69 -16.82
N ARG A 130 -0.11 1.18 -16.74
CA ARG A 130 -1.24 0.71 -17.56
C ARG A 130 -1.87 1.84 -18.34
N ASP A 131 -2.18 1.60 -19.61
CA ASP A 131 -2.80 2.58 -20.51
C ASP A 131 -2.06 3.94 -20.54
N GLY A 132 -0.74 3.90 -20.48
CA GLY A 132 0.11 5.10 -20.44
C GLY A 132 0.07 5.88 -19.12
N ARG A 133 -0.60 5.36 -18.08
CA ARG A 133 -0.68 5.98 -16.76
C ARG A 133 -0.05 5.09 -15.69
N TYR A 134 0.77 5.67 -14.84
CA TYR A 134 1.33 4.99 -13.68
C TYR A 134 0.28 4.98 -12.57
N ARG A 135 -0.25 3.79 -12.25
CA ARG A 135 -1.40 3.62 -11.35
C ARG A 135 -1.09 2.60 -10.27
N PHE A 136 -1.72 2.77 -9.12
CA PHE A 136 -1.71 1.79 -8.05
C PHE A 136 -2.78 0.72 -8.29
N GLU A 137 -2.40 -0.55 -8.20
CA GLU A 137 -3.27 -1.72 -8.21
C GLU A 137 -3.11 -2.45 -6.86
N PRO A 138 -4.16 -2.52 -6.03
CA PRO A 138 -4.10 -3.21 -4.75
C PRO A 138 -3.95 -4.72 -4.93
N ASP A 139 -3.34 -5.39 -3.96
CA ASP A 139 -3.28 -6.86 -3.95
C ASP A 139 -4.68 -7.46 -3.75
N HIS A 140 -4.97 -8.57 -4.45
CA HIS A 140 -6.27 -9.24 -4.39
C HIS A 140 -6.67 -9.61 -2.96
N ALA A 141 -5.73 -10.20 -2.20
CA ALA A 141 -5.98 -10.60 -0.80
C ALA A 141 -6.35 -9.40 0.09
N LEU A 142 -5.81 -8.21 -0.20
CA LEU A 142 -6.15 -7.00 0.54
C LEU A 142 -7.55 -6.49 0.16
N GLU A 143 -7.92 -6.55 -1.12
CA GLU A 143 -9.28 -6.23 -1.56
C GLU A 143 -10.30 -7.16 -0.90
N GLU A 144 -10.02 -8.47 -0.85
CA GLU A 144 -10.87 -9.44 -0.15
C GLU A 144 -11.00 -9.12 1.34
N LEU A 145 -9.88 -8.84 2.03
CA LEU A 145 -9.87 -8.46 3.44
C LEU A 145 -10.81 -7.29 3.72
N PHE A 146 -10.74 -6.23 2.90
CA PHE A 146 -11.59 -5.04 3.08
C PHE A 146 -13.06 -5.28 2.76
N ASN A 147 -13.36 -6.29 1.93
CA ASN A 147 -14.70 -6.63 1.49
C ASN A 147 -15.30 -7.85 2.22
N GLN A 148 -14.64 -8.40 3.24
CA GLN A 148 -15.17 -9.51 4.04
C GLN A 148 -16.59 -9.24 4.57
N GLY A 149 -16.89 -7.99 4.95
CA GLY A 149 -18.23 -7.58 5.40
C GLY A 149 -19.32 -7.66 4.32
N TYR A 150 -18.97 -7.72 3.04
CA TYR A 150 -19.89 -7.87 1.90
C TYR A 150 -19.83 -9.25 1.24
N ALA A 151 -18.93 -10.13 1.69
CA ALA A 151 -18.68 -11.42 1.04
C ALA A 151 -19.92 -12.33 0.96
N HIS A 152 -20.92 -12.10 1.81
CA HIS A 152 -22.18 -12.83 1.84
C HIS A 152 -23.26 -12.26 0.89
N LEU A 153 -23.00 -11.14 0.22
CA LEU A 153 -23.95 -10.49 -0.69
C LEU A 153 -23.62 -10.85 -2.14
N PRO A 154 -24.39 -11.75 -2.79
CA PRO A 154 -24.18 -12.05 -4.19
C PRO A 154 -24.69 -10.90 -5.08
N PRO A 155 -24.19 -10.78 -6.32
CA PRO A 155 -24.86 -9.99 -7.34
C PRO A 155 -26.32 -10.42 -7.49
N VAL A 156 -27.22 -9.44 -7.65
CA VAL A 156 -28.65 -9.70 -7.82
C VAL A 156 -29.07 -9.28 -9.22
N ASP A 157 -29.70 -10.16 -9.98
CA ASP A 157 -30.24 -9.79 -11.29
C ASP A 157 -31.34 -8.74 -11.13
N VAL A 158 -31.21 -7.63 -11.85
CA VAL A 158 -32.20 -6.55 -11.89
C VAL A 158 -32.60 -6.34 -13.34
N GLY A 159 -33.67 -7.04 -13.71
CA GLY A 159 -34.38 -6.87 -14.99
C GLY A 159 -34.90 -5.46 -15.21
#